data_AF-A0AAU7D1G5-F1
#
_entry.id   AF-A0AAU7D1G5-F1
#
_cell.length_a   1.000
_cell.length_b   1.000
_cell.length_c   1.000
_cell.angle_alpha   90.00
_cell.angle_beta   90.00
_cell.angle_gamma   90.00
#
_symmetry.space_group_name_H-M   'P 1'
#
loop_
_entity.id
_entity.type
_entity.pdbx_description
1 polymer ?
#
loop_
_entity_poly.entity_id
_entity_poly.type
_entity_poly.pdbx_seq_one_letter_code
_entity_poly.pdbx_strand_id
1 'polypeptide(L)'
;MQSLRLRSVASVSALLLLCFSPGADAQTSTLVPGLSRIAGTDPASGIAYARLLLEGKLLSSAEEQPKPRPTLTAQCTQQPNGKLFFELFANYGGVEDTAFHRPWQPSDGGVFAPTTVKVKITMEFLGYTHVKPVTRQWEKLDAPAGQFRYNPPSGASSNMEDSTFYLQYLKALPTLRLTYAGKSAEFLTTPLLDQVRKEPLCKASHL
;
A
#
# COMPACT_ATOMS: atom_id res chain seq x y z
N MET A 1 53.58 -19.15 -60.63
CA MET A 1 53.38 -19.99 -59.43
C MET A 1 53.26 -19.07 -58.21
N GLN A 2 52.15 -19.18 -57.46
CA GLN A 2 51.91 -18.70 -56.08
C GLN A 2 51.98 -17.18 -55.80
N SER A 3 51.14 -16.51 -55.00
CA SER A 3 49.93 -16.84 -54.23
C SER A 3 49.34 -15.48 -53.79
N LEU A 4 48.09 -15.18 -54.14
CA LEU A 4 47.32 -14.06 -53.57
C LEU A 4 46.70 -14.52 -52.25
N ARG A 5 46.91 -13.77 -51.16
CA ARG A 5 46.13 -13.92 -49.90
C ARG A 5 45.09 -12.80 -49.81
N LEU A 6 43.82 -13.14 -50.07
CA LEU A 6 42.67 -12.35 -49.62
C LEU A 6 42.45 -12.61 -48.13
N ARG A 7 42.46 -11.58 -47.29
CA ARG A 7 41.95 -11.63 -45.93
C ARG A 7 40.48 -11.21 -45.95
N SER A 8 39.60 -12.16 -45.68
CA SER A 8 38.18 -11.94 -45.42
C SER A 8 38.01 -11.36 -44.01
N VAL A 9 37.35 -10.21 -43.89
CA VAL A 9 36.92 -9.65 -42.60
C VAL A 9 35.41 -9.86 -42.53
N ALA A 10 34.98 -10.82 -41.71
CA ALA A 10 33.58 -11.06 -41.42
C ALA A 10 33.07 -9.99 -40.45
N SER A 11 32.17 -9.14 -40.92
CA SER A 11 31.44 -8.16 -40.12
C SER A 11 30.25 -8.86 -39.45
N VAL A 12 30.28 -9.02 -38.14
CA VAL A 12 29.16 -9.55 -37.35
C VAL A 12 28.23 -8.40 -36.99
N SER A 13 27.12 -8.28 -37.72
CA SER A 13 26.03 -7.37 -37.36
C SER A 13 25.23 -7.98 -36.20
N ALA A 14 25.39 -7.43 -35.00
CA ALA A 14 24.56 -7.74 -33.85
C ALA A 14 23.18 -7.08 -34.02
N LEU A 15 22.18 -7.89 -34.37
CA LEU A 15 20.78 -7.51 -34.41
C LEU A 15 20.27 -7.40 -32.96
N LEU A 16 20.16 -6.17 -32.44
CA LEU A 16 19.47 -5.91 -31.18
C LEU A 16 17.96 -6.16 -31.40
N LEU A 17 17.50 -7.35 -31.00
CA LEU A 17 16.08 -7.59 -30.76
C LEU A 17 15.66 -6.79 -29.51
N LEU A 18 14.99 -5.66 -29.75
CA LEU A 18 14.17 -5.00 -28.74
C LEU A 18 12.97 -5.91 -28.44
N CYS A 19 13.04 -6.66 -27.35
CA CYS A 19 11.86 -7.28 -26.77
C CYS A 19 10.93 -6.17 -26.26
N PHE A 20 9.88 -5.87 -27.02
CA PHE A 20 8.70 -5.18 -26.49
C PHE A 20 7.94 -6.18 -25.62
N SER A 21 7.99 -6.00 -24.30
CA SER A 21 7.08 -6.68 -23.37
C SER A 21 5.85 -5.79 -23.13
N PRO A 22 4.65 -6.17 -23.58
CA PRO A 22 3.42 -5.51 -23.20
C PRO A 22 2.96 -6.11 -21.86
N GLY A 23 3.33 -5.47 -20.76
CA GLY A 23 2.89 -5.81 -19.43
C GLY A 23 3.51 -4.84 -18.44
N ALA A 24 2.72 -3.89 -17.93
CA ALA A 24 3.15 -3.04 -16.82
C ALA A 24 3.19 -3.91 -15.55
N ASP A 25 4.26 -4.68 -15.39
CA ASP A 25 4.46 -5.51 -14.21
C ASP A 25 4.63 -4.61 -12.98
N ALA A 26 3.84 -4.89 -11.94
CA ALA A 26 3.96 -4.22 -10.67
C ALA A 26 5.38 -4.41 -10.11
N GLN A 27 6.08 -3.31 -9.87
CA GLN A 27 7.44 -3.32 -9.35
C GLN A 27 7.39 -3.45 -7.83
N THR A 28 7.83 -4.61 -7.34
CA THR A 28 7.99 -4.87 -5.90
C THR A 28 9.43 -4.66 -5.48
N SER A 29 9.65 -3.91 -4.41
CA SER A 29 10.99 -3.64 -3.87
C SER A 29 10.96 -3.59 -2.34
N THR A 30 11.98 -4.11 -1.69
CA THR A 30 12.17 -3.93 -0.24
C THR A 30 12.94 -2.63 -0.01
N LEU A 31 12.37 -1.69 0.75
CA LEU A 31 13.01 -0.40 1.01
C LEU A 31 13.93 -0.48 2.23
N VAL A 32 13.43 -1.05 3.32
CA VAL A 32 14.16 -1.37 4.55
C VAL A 32 13.55 -2.64 5.17
N PRO A 33 14.20 -3.30 6.14
CA PRO A 33 13.63 -4.47 6.80
C PRO A 33 12.21 -4.18 7.35
N GLY A 34 11.24 -5.01 6.97
CA GLY A 34 9.84 -4.85 7.36
C GLY A 34 9.06 -3.76 6.61
N LEU A 35 9.64 -3.12 5.58
CA LEU A 35 8.94 -2.16 4.73
C LEU A 35 9.21 -2.45 3.24
N SER A 36 8.17 -2.84 2.53
CA SER A 36 8.21 -3.04 1.08
C SER A 36 7.38 -1.99 0.34
N ARG A 37 7.66 -1.86 -0.95
CA ARG A 37 6.98 -0.98 -1.89
C ARG A 37 6.53 -1.77 -3.09
N ILE A 38 5.26 -1.61 -3.46
CA ILE A 38 4.67 -2.11 -4.70
C ILE A 38 4.19 -0.91 -5.49
N ALA A 39 4.63 -0.73 -6.73
CA ALA A 39 4.18 0.38 -7.56
C ALA A 39 3.97 -0.03 -9.01
N GLY A 40 3.13 0.73 -9.70
CA GLY A 40 2.85 0.50 -11.10
C GLY A 40 1.72 1.39 -11.59
N THR A 41 1.20 1.05 -12.77
CA THR A 41 0.00 1.67 -13.33
C THR A 41 -0.97 0.55 -13.65
N ASP A 42 -2.20 0.64 -13.13
CA ASP A 42 -3.25 -0.31 -13.47
C ASP A 42 -3.59 -0.16 -14.96
N PRO A 43 -3.39 -1.19 -15.81
CA PRO A 43 -3.55 -1.06 -17.25
C PRO A 43 -5.00 -0.80 -17.66
N ALA A 44 -5.97 -1.20 -16.84
CA ALA A 44 -7.39 -1.06 -17.16
C ALA A 44 -7.95 0.33 -16.83
N SER A 45 -7.52 0.94 -15.72
CA SER A 45 -7.99 2.26 -15.29
C SER A 45 -7.01 3.40 -15.58
N GLY A 46 -5.75 3.10 -15.89
CA GLY A 46 -4.68 4.10 -16.04
C GLY A 46 -4.26 4.74 -14.72
N ILE A 47 -4.71 4.20 -13.57
CA ILE A 47 -4.35 4.72 -12.25
C ILE A 47 -2.90 4.33 -11.93
N ALA A 48 -2.04 5.32 -11.75
CA ALA A 48 -0.70 5.10 -11.18
C ALA A 48 -0.82 4.93 -9.67
N TYR A 49 -0.09 3.98 -9.10
CA TYR A 49 -0.17 3.68 -7.67
C TYR A 49 1.21 3.36 -7.08
N ALA A 50 1.33 3.66 -5.79
CA ALA A 50 2.39 3.19 -4.92
C ALA A 50 1.77 2.73 -3.60
N ARG A 51 2.10 1.51 -3.16
CA ARG A 51 1.71 0.92 -1.88
C ARG A 51 2.97 0.70 -1.07
N LEU A 52 3.02 1.29 0.12
CA LEU A 52 4.08 1.10 1.10
C LEU A 52 3.55 0.20 2.20
N LEU A 53 4.12 -0.99 2.35
CA LEU A 53 3.62 -2.07 3.21
C LEU A 53 4.56 -2.23 4.40
N LEU A 54 4.13 -1.72 5.56
CA LEU A 54 4.86 -1.83 6.81
C LEU A 54 4.39 -3.06 7.58
N GLU A 55 5.30 -4.00 7.84
CA GLU A 55 5.06 -5.13 8.71
C GLU A 55 4.94 -4.68 10.18
N GLY A 56 3.97 -5.26 10.87
CA GLY A 56 3.73 -5.07 12.29
C GLY A 56 3.92 -6.37 13.08
N LYS A 57 3.58 -6.28 14.36
CA LYS A 57 3.56 -7.39 15.31
C LYS A 57 2.16 -7.56 15.88
N LEU A 58 1.63 -8.76 15.84
CA LEU A 58 0.40 -9.10 16.54
C LEU A 58 0.70 -9.29 18.03
N LEU A 59 -0.04 -8.59 18.88
CA LEU A 59 -0.05 -8.79 20.32
C LEU A 59 -1.01 -9.93 20.65
N SER A 60 -0.55 -11.15 20.46
CA SER A 60 -1.18 -12.36 20.99
C SER A 60 -0.36 -12.92 22.15
N SER A 61 -1.00 -13.63 23.07
CA SER A 61 -0.32 -14.39 24.12
C SER A 61 0.42 -15.64 23.60
N ALA A 62 0.25 -15.97 22.32
CA ALA A 62 0.93 -17.08 21.66
C ALA A 62 2.25 -16.60 21.05
N GLU A 63 3.33 -17.37 21.24
CA GLU A 63 4.69 -17.07 20.76
C GLU A 63 4.79 -16.97 19.23
N GLU A 64 3.87 -17.60 18.49
CA GLU A 64 3.92 -17.63 17.03
C GLU A 64 3.15 -16.47 16.39
N GLN A 65 3.86 -15.65 15.62
CA GLN A 65 3.27 -14.59 14.80
C GLN A 65 2.61 -15.17 13.55
N PRO A 66 1.43 -14.68 13.15
CA PRO A 66 0.80 -15.13 11.92
C PRO A 66 1.71 -14.83 10.73
N LYS A 67 1.70 -15.74 9.74
CA LYS A 67 2.33 -15.55 8.43
C LYS A 67 1.20 -15.53 7.38
N PRO A 68 1.09 -14.49 6.54
CA PRO A 68 1.83 -13.24 6.57
C PRO A 68 1.61 -12.42 7.86
N ARG A 69 2.59 -11.59 8.22
CA ARG A 69 2.53 -10.70 9.40
C ARG A 69 1.45 -9.63 9.23
N PRO A 70 0.95 -9.01 10.32
CA PRO A 70 0.12 -7.83 10.22
C PRO A 70 0.77 -6.75 9.36
N THR A 71 -0.01 -6.04 8.56
CA THR A 71 0.51 -4.97 7.69
C THR A 71 -0.29 -3.69 7.90
N LEU A 72 0.43 -2.57 7.95
CA LEU A 72 -0.11 -1.23 7.77
C LEU A 72 0.34 -0.74 6.38
N THR A 73 -0.63 -0.43 5.51
CA THR A 73 -0.34 -0.05 4.14
C THR A 73 -0.74 1.40 3.90
N ALA A 74 0.21 2.22 3.48
CA ALA A 74 -0.07 3.52 2.88
C ALA A 74 -0.18 3.35 1.37
N GLN A 75 -1.36 3.60 0.81
CA GLN A 75 -1.61 3.58 -0.62
C GLN A 75 -1.74 5.00 -1.14
N CYS A 76 -0.96 5.30 -2.16
CA CYS A 76 -0.97 6.58 -2.83
C CYS A 76 -1.29 6.34 -4.29
N THR A 77 -2.31 7.02 -4.82
CA THR A 77 -2.75 6.86 -6.21
C THR A 77 -2.82 8.20 -6.93
N GLN A 78 -2.58 8.17 -8.23
CA GLN A 78 -2.85 9.25 -9.15
C GLN A 78 -3.87 8.78 -10.18
N GLN A 79 -5.04 9.43 -10.18
CA GLN A 79 -6.06 9.20 -11.19
C GLN A 79 -5.59 9.74 -12.56
N PRO A 80 -6.18 9.29 -13.68
CA PRO A 80 -5.85 9.80 -15.01
C PRO A 80 -6.02 11.32 -15.17
N ASN A 81 -6.89 11.94 -14.37
CA ASN A 81 -7.06 13.40 -14.33
C ASN A 81 -5.97 14.13 -13.50
N GLY A 82 -4.95 13.42 -13.03
CA GLY A 82 -3.85 13.94 -12.23
C GLY A 82 -4.13 14.08 -10.74
N LYS A 83 -5.37 13.84 -10.27
CA LYS A 83 -5.74 13.97 -8.85
C LYS A 83 -5.07 12.87 -8.03
N LEU A 84 -4.45 13.29 -6.93
CA LEU A 84 -3.78 12.41 -5.98
C LEU A 84 -4.72 12.03 -4.83
N PHE A 85 -4.59 10.78 -4.37
CA PHE A 85 -5.30 10.26 -3.20
C PHE A 85 -4.34 9.52 -2.29
N PHE A 86 -4.62 9.59 -0.99
CA PHE A 86 -3.94 8.84 0.05
C PHE A 86 -4.97 8.00 0.81
N GLU A 87 -4.72 6.72 0.95
CA GLU A 87 -5.57 5.78 1.66
C GLU A 87 -4.73 4.93 2.63
N LEU A 88 -5.29 4.68 3.81
CA LEU A 88 -4.65 3.85 4.83
C LEU A 88 -5.39 2.52 4.95
N PHE A 89 -4.65 1.42 4.87
CA PHE A 89 -5.17 0.07 5.06
C PHE A 89 -4.44 -0.63 6.20
N ALA A 90 -5.12 -1.58 6.84
CA ALA A 90 -4.53 -2.43 7.86
C ALA A 90 -5.04 -3.87 7.73
N ASN A 91 -4.22 -4.84 8.12
CA ASN A 91 -4.64 -6.21 8.39
C ASN A 91 -3.96 -6.73 9.67
N TYR A 92 -4.49 -7.83 10.22
CA TYR A 92 -3.98 -8.45 11.45
C TYR A 92 -3.21 -9.76 11.17
N GLY A 93 -2.64 -9.88 9.98
CA GLY A 93 -1.95 -11.06 9.47
C GLY A 93 -2.87 -12.04 8.74
N GLY A 94 -2.26 -13.02 8.05
CA GLY A 94 -2.98 -14.05 7.28
C GLY A 94 -3.56 -13.56 5.94
N VAL A 95 -3.15 -12.38 5.45
CA VAL A 95 -3.57 -11.83 4.17
C VAL A 95 -2.37 -11.82 3.21
N GLU A 96 -2.39 -12.69 2.21
CA GLU A 96 -1.32 -12.83 1.21
C GLU A 96 -1.44 -11.82 0.07
N ASP A 97 -2.67 -11.49 -0.31
CA ASP A 97 -2.92 -10.56 -1.39
C ASP A 97 -2.60 -9.13 -0.95
N THR A 98 -1.50 -8.62 -1.50
CA THR A 98 -0.98 -7.27 -1.27
C THR A 98 -1.12 -6.39 -2.50
N ALA A 99 -1.72 -6.91 -3.58
CA ALA A 99 -1.84 -6.24 -4.85
C ALA A 99 -2.66 -4.95 -4.75
N PHE A 100 -2.49 -4.10 -5.77
CA PHE A 100 -3.35 -2.96 -5.95
C PHE A 100 -4.72 -3.41 -6.48
N HIS A 101 -5.78 -3.09 -5.73
CA HIS A 101 -7.15 -3.23 -6.21
C HIS A 101 -7.68 -1.86 -6.56
N ARG A 102 -8.02 -1.67 -7.83
CA ARG A 102 -8.64 -0.44 -8.29
C ARG A 102 -9.96 -0.19 -7.55
N PRO A 103 -10.34 1.08 -7.30
CA PRO A 103 -11.66 1.40 -6.78
C PRO A 103 -12.76 0.78 -7.63
N TRP A 104 -13.86 0.40 -6.99
CA TRP A 104 -15.03 -0.13 -7.69
C TRP A 104 -15.51 0.86 -8.75
N GLN A 105 -15.84 0.33 -9.92
CA GLN A 105 -16.45 1.08 -11.01
C GLN A 105 -17.78 0.41 -11.39
N PRO A 106 -18.81 1.19 -11.77
CA PRO A 106 -20.04 0.65 -12.30
C PRO A 106 -19.76 -0.27 -13.50
N SER A 107 -20.48 -1.39 -13.54
CA SER A 107 -20.42 -2.34 -14.66
C SER A 107 -21.83 -2.83 -14.98
N ASP A 108 -21.97 -3.56 -16.09
CA ASP A 108 -23.28 -4.10 -16.52
C ASP A 108 -23.94 -5.00 -15.47
N GLY A 109 -23.15 -5.54 -14.52
CA GLY A 109 -23.63 -6.37 -13.40
C GLY A 109 -24.03 -5.59 -12.13
N GLY A 110 -23.90 -4.26 -12.10
CA GLY A 110 -24.26 -3.45 -10.94
C GLY A 110 -23.93 -1.96 -11.10
N VAL A 111 -24.92 -1.11 -10.87
CA VAL A 111 -24.80 0.37 -10.99
C VAL A 111 -24.35 1.01 -9.68
N PHE A 112 -24.43 0.30 -8.56
CA PHE A 112 -24.08 0.82 -7.23
C PHE A 112 -22.90 0.07 -6.64
N ALA A 113 -22.03 0.82 -5.95
CA ALA A 113 -20.93 0.24 -5.22
C ALA A 113 -21.45 -0.76 -4.17
N PRO A 114 -20.76 -1.90 -3.98
CA PRO A 114 -21.15 -2.86 -2.95
C PRO A 114 -21.11 -2.19 -1.57
N THR A 115 -22.11 -2.51 -0.75
CA THR A 115 -22.17 -2.01 0.62
C THR A 115 -21.04 -2.63 1.44
N THR A 116 -20.04 -1.85 1.79
CA THR A 116 -18.93 -2.30 2.65
C THR A 116 -19.38 -2.41 4.11
N VAL A 117 -18.91 -3.44 4.81
CA VAL A 117 -19.17 -3.60 6.26
C VAL A 117 -18.31 -2.62 7.04
N LYS A 118 -18.95 -1.73 7.79
CA LYS A 118 -18.27 -0.73 8.63
C LYS A 118 -18.00 -1.29 10.02
N VAL A 119 -16.77 -1.17 10.48
CA VAL A 119 -16.31 -1.63 11.79
C VAL A 119 -15.66 -0.50 12.57
N LYS A 120 -15.54 -0.64 13.89
CA LYS A 120 -14.82 0.29 14.74
C LYS A 120 -13.46 -0.31 15.10
N ILE A 121 -12.39 0.40 14.77
CA ILE A 121 -11.01 0.04 15.16
C ILE A 121 -10.49 1.11 16.10
N THR A 122 -9.92 0.68 17.23
CA THR A 122 -9.26 1.57 18.18
C THR A 122 -7.82 1.79 17.75
N MET A 123 -7.40 3.05 17.72
CA MET A 123 -6.05 3.49 17.38
C MET A 123 -5.41 4.06 18.65
N GLU A 124 -4.24 3.54 19.02
CA GLU A 124 -3.41 4.07 20.10
C GLU A 124 -2.09 4.57 19.52
N PHE A 125 -1.68 5.77 19.93
CA PHE A 125 -0.42 6.39 19.51
C PHE A 125 0.56 6.27 20.67
N LEU A 126 1.50 5.34 20.57
CA LEU A 126 2.40 4.98 21.66
C LEU A 126 3.74 5.70 21.49
N GLY A 127 4.25 6.21 22.60
CA GLY A 127 5.51 6.94 22.70
C GLY A 127 5.69 7.48 24.11
N TYR A 128 6.34 8.64 24.24
CA TYR A 128 6.67 9.22 25.55
C TYR A 128 5.49 10.00 26.20
N THR A 129 4.43 10.32 25.45
CA THR A 129 3.21 10.95 25.98
C THR A 129 2.01 10.04 25.84
N HIS A 130 1.08 10.13 26.80
CA HIS A 130 -0.19 9.41 26.75
C HIS A 130 -1.24 10.20 25.97
N VAL A 131 -1.39 9.90 24.67
CA VAL A 131 -2.55 10.33 23.89
C VAL A 131 -3.70 9.37 24.16
N LYS A 132 -4.91 9.88 24.38
CA LYS A 132 -6.09 9.03 24.58
C LYS A 132 -6.32 8.17 23.32
N PRO A 133 -6.59 6.86 23.47
CA PRO A 133 -7.01 6.03 22.35
C PRO A 133 -8.20 6.64 21.61
N VAL A 134 -8.18 6.56 20.28
CA VAL A 134 -9.28 7.04 19.44
C VAL A 134 -9.88 5.89 18.66
N THR A 135 -11.20 5.75 18.75
CA THR A 135 -11.93 4.76 17.94
C THR A 135 -12.46 5.44 16.69
N ARG A 136 -12.16 4.85 15.53
CA ARG A 136 -12.60 5.35 14.23
C ARG A 136 -13.26 4.25 13.42
N GLN A 137 -14.09 4.66 12.47
CA GLN A 137 -14.77 3.78 11.54
C GLN A 137 -13.82 3.36 10.42
N TRP A 138 -13.80 2.08 10.12
CA TRP A 138 -13.06 1.47 9.02
C TRP A 138 -14.04 0.61 8.21
N GLU A 139 -13.69 0.34 6.96
CA GLU A 139 -14.44 -0.54 6.08
C GLU A 139 -13.69 -1.86 5.96
N LYS A 140 -14.39 -2.97 6.22
CA LYS A 140 -13.89 -4.29 5.90
C LYS A 140 -14.01 -4.50 4.40
N LEU A 141 -12.92 -4.86 3.75
CA LEU A 141 -12.91 -5.17 2.32
C LEU A 141 -13.31 -6.62 2.10
N ASP A 142 -14.09 -6.85 1.05
CA ASP A 142 -14.45 -8.20 0.60
C ASP A 142 -13.27 -8.86 -0.12
N ALA A 143 -12.50 -8.08 -0.87
CA ALA A 143 -11.28 -8.50 -1.54
C ALA A 143 -10.19 -7.42 -1.38
N PRO A 144 -9.03 -7.72 -0.77
CA PRO A 144 -8.70 -9.00 -0.15
C PRO A 144 -9.37 -9.16 1.22
N ALA A 145 -9.92 -10.35 1.48
CA ALA A 145 -10.61 -10.64 2.72
C ALA A 145 -9.66 -10.47 3.93
N GLY A 146 -10.11 -9.77 4.97
CA GLY A 146 -9.32 -9.52 6.18
C GLY A 146 -8.50 -8.22 6.15
N GLN A 147 -8.57 -7.47 5.05
CA GLN A 147 -8.07 -6.10 4.98
C GLN A 147 -9.15 -5.09 5.40
N PHE A 148 -8.70 -4.04 6.08
CA PHE A 148 -9.53 -2.93 6.52
C PHE A 148 -9.01 -1.65 5.88
N ARG A 149 -9.91 -0.81 5.37
CA ARG A 149 -9.61 0.53 4.86
C ARG A 149 -10.12 1.58 5.83
N TYR A 150 -9.32 2.60 6.14
CA TYR A 150 -9.81 3.73 6.93
C TYR A 150 -10.97 4.41 6.20
N ASN A 151 -12.11 4.65 6.87
CA ASN A 151 -13.26 5.28 6.23
C ASN A 151 -13.15 6.82 6.34
N PRO A 152 -12.76 7.56 5.29
CA PRO A 152 -12.58 9.02 5.39
C PRO A 152 -13.90 9.75 5.71
N PRO A 153 -13.84 11.02 6.15
CA PRO A 153 -15.04 11.82 6.41
C PRO A 153 -15.92 11.93 5.16
N SER A 154 -17.19 11.57 5.31
CA SER A 154 -18.20 11.64 4.25
C SER A 154 -19.60 11.58 4.86
N GLY A 155 -20.65 11.83 4.09
CA GLY A 155 -22.03 11.67 4.57
C GLY A 155 -22.37 10.24 5.03
N ALA A 156 -21.56 9.25 4.65
CA ALA A 156 -21.70 7.86 5.05
C ALA A 156 -20.72 7.44 6.16
N SER A 157 -19.79 8.31 6.58
CA SER A 157 -18.78 8.01 7.59
C SER A 157 -19.05 8.79 8.87
N SER A 158 -18.87 8.15 10.02
CA SER A 158 -18.90 8.84 11.32
C SER A 158 -17.57 9.50 11.69
N ASN A 159 -16.53 9.34 10.86
CA ASN A 159 -15.24 9.96 11.11
C ASN A 159 -15.29 11.45 10.74
N MET A 160 -14.66 12.29 11.56
CA MET A 160 -14.55 13.73 11.31
C MET A 160 -13.21 14.10 10.68
N GLU A 161 -12.18 13.29 10.91
CA GLU A 161 -10.83 13.51 10.42
C GLU A 161 -10.46 12.49 9.34
N ASP A 162 -9.60 12.88 8.41
CA ASP A 162 -8.97 11.95 7.47
C ASP A 162 -7.84 11.15 8.15
N SER A 163 -7.45 10.01 7.57
CA SER A 163 -6.31 9.22 8.03
C SER A 163 -5.02 10.04 8.18
N THR A 164 -4.80 11.03 7.29
CA THR A 164 -3.63 11.92 7.27
C THR A 164 -3.49 12.78 8.52
N PHE A 165 -4.61 13.13 9.18
CA PHE A 165 -4.60 13.84 10.47
C PHE A 165 -3.83 13.05 11.53
N TYR A 166 -4.03 11.74 11.59
CA TYR A 166 -3.38 10.86 12.56
C TYR A 166 -1.91 10.60 12.25
N LEU A 167 -1.50 10.69 10.99
CA LEU A 167 -0.09 10.56 10.62
C LEU A 167 0.77 11.66 11.23
N GLN A 168 0.18 12.84 11.49
CA GLN A 168 0.90 13.93 12.17
C GLN A 168 1.24 13.58 13.62
N TYR A 169 0.36 12.86 14.33
CA TYR A 169 0.67 12.35 15.68
C TYR A 169 1.83 11.36 15.67
N LEU A 170 1.90 10.54 14.62
CA LEU A 170 2.96 9.55 14.46
C LEU A 170 4.35 10.15 14.19
N LYS A 171 4.44 11.46 13.90
CA LYS A 171 5.72 12.18 13.85
C LYS A 171 6.38 12.29 15.21
N ALA A 172 5.59 12.35 16.29
CA ALA A 172 6.08 12.43 17.67
C ALA A 172 5.98 11.09 18.41
N LEU A 173 5.05 10.21 18.01
CA LEU A 173 4.74 8.95 18.66
C LEU A 173 4.94 7.81 17.66
N PRO A 174 6.13 7.19 17.61
CA PRO A 174 6.55 6.38 16.47
C PRO A 174 5.75 5.08 16.31
N THR A 175 4.97 4.67 17.30
CA THR A 175 4.27 3.39 17.29
C THR A 175 2.77 3.60 17.19
N LEU A 176 2.16 3.02 16.15
CA LEU A 176 0.71 2.91 16.04
C LEU A 176 0.28 1.52 16.50
N ARG A 177 -0.67 1.45 17.44
CA ARG A 177 -1.37 0.20 17.74
C ARG A 177 -2.81 0.27 17.23
N LEU A 178 -3.23 -0.76 16.52
CA LEU A 178 -4.60 -0.94 16.06
C LEU A 178 -5.22 -2.13 16.78
N THR A 179 -6.43 -1.96 17.31
CA THR A 179 -7.17 -3.00 18.03
C THR A 179 -8.56 -3.20 17.43
N TYR A 180 -8.87 -4.45 17.08
CA TYR A 180 -10.16 -4.87 16.53
C TYR A 180 -10.49 -6.30 16.96
N ALA A 181 -11.71 -6.52 17.45
CA ALA A 181 -12.24 -7.84 17.81
C ALA A 181 -11.27 -8.67 18.69
N GLY A 182 -10.67 -8.03 19.70
CA GLY A 182 -9.72 -8.66 20.63
C GLY A 182 -8.30 -8.87 20.08
N LYS A 183 -8.07 -8.60 18.78
CA LYS A 183 -6.73 -8.62 18.18
C LYS A 183 -6.12 -7.22 18.25
N SER A 184 -4.84 -7.14 18.60
CA SER A 184 -4.08 -5.88 18.58
C SER A 184 -2.82 -6.06 17.76
N ALA A 185 -2.51 -5.12 16.87
CA ALA A 185 -1.29 -5.11 16.08
C ALA A 185 -0.55 -3.79 16.27
N GLU A 186 0.78 -3.87 16.45
CA GLU A 186 1.66 -2.71 16.60
C GLU A 186 2.55 -2.52 15.37
N PHE A 187 2.73 -1.26 14.99
CA PHE A 187 3.50 -0.84 13.82
C PHE A 187 4.48 0.25 14.23
N LEU A 188 5.78 0.03 14.00
CA LEU A 188 6.82 1.06 14.14
C LEU A 188 6.82 1.92 12.87
N THR A 189 6.13 3.06 12.92
CA THR A 189 5.71 3.84 11.75
C THR A 189 6.74 4.80 11.20
N THR A 190 7.82 5.10 11.93
CA THR A 190 8.91 6.00 11.46
C THR A 190 9.40 5.68 10.03
N PRO A 191 9.82 4.43 9.70
CA PRO A 191 10.26 4.12 8.35
C PRO A 191 9.17 4.30 7.29
N LEU A 192 7.90 4.04 7.63
CA LEU A 192 6.77 4.27 6.73
C LEU A 192 6.60 5.76 6.45
N LEU A 193 6.56 6.61 7.49
CA LEU A 193 6.39 8.06 7.33
C LEU A 193 7.54 8.68 6.52
N ASP A 194 8.77 8.22 6.74
CA ASP A 194 9.94 8.70 5.99
C ASP A 194 9.86 8.36 4.50
N GLN A 195 9.31 7.19 4.16
CA GLN A 195 9.09 6.81 2.77
C GLN A 195 7.88 7.51 2.15
N VAL A 196 6.80 7.73 2.91
CA VAL A 196 5.63 8.51 2.46
C VAL A 196 6.04 9.93 2.04
N ARG A 197 6.97 10.58 2.75
CA ARG A 197 7.50 11.90 2.36
C ARG A 197 8.32 11.90 1.08
N LYS A 198 8.98 10.78 0.77
CA LYS A 198 9.86 10.63 -0.40
C LYS A 198 9.10 10.15 -1.64
N GLU A 199 7.98 9.45 -1.44
CA GLU A 199 7.19 8.87 -2.52
C GLU A 199 6.42 9.96 -3.30
N PRO A 200 6.71 10.17 -4.61
CA PRO A 200 6.11 11.25 -5.38
C PRO A 200 4.58 11.23 -5.45
N LEU A 201 3.97 10.03 -5.44
CA LEU A 201 2.52 9.87 -5.48
C LEU A 201 1.84 10.21 -4.14
N CYS A 202 2.60 10.24 -3.04
CA CYS A 202 2.05 10.42 -1.69
C CYS A 202 1.91 11.88 -1.25
N LYS A 203 1.96 12.86 -2.16
CA LYS A 203 1.81 14.29 -1.80
C LYS A 203 0.48 14.62 -1.13
N ALA A 204 -0.58 13.84 -1.42
CA ALA A 204 -1.88 13.95 -0.74
C ALA A 204 -1.84 13.57 0.75
N SER A 205 -0.73 13.01 1.26
CA SER A 205 -0.55 12.72 2.69
C SER A 205 -0.31 13.97 3.54
N HIS A 206 0.11 15.09 2.93
CA HIS A 206 0.46 16.34 3.60
C HIS A 206 1.53 16.20 4.71
N LEU A 207 2.43 15.22 4.58
CA LEU A 207 3.52 14.91 5.53
C LEU A 207 4.87 15.56 5.24
#